data_AF-A0A1S6U8F2-F1
#
_entry.id   AF-A0A1S6U8F2-F1
#
_cell.length_a   1.000
_cell.length_b   1.000
_cell.length_c   1.000
_cell.angle_alpha   90.00
_cell.angle_beta   90.00
_cell.angle_gamma   90.00
#
_symmetry.space_group_name_H-M   'P 1'
#
loop_
_entity.id
_entity.type
_entity.pdbx_description
1 polymer ?
#
loop_
_entity_poly.entity_id
_entity_poly.type
_entity_poly.pdbx_seq_one_letter_code
_entity_poly.pdbx_strand_id
1 'polypeptide(L)'
;MKISNKFFIILFLLYTSSISNENNIIQNETASQEQIFERISKVRVGLKKEELEIVENPFISSKVQNKITTQDLNDGINNIFVLKAIMSNRAKINDRWYKIGDSIENAIITNISSESVVISNQNEKQTLKIARENPNVQISK
;
A
#
# COMPACT_ATOMS: atom_id res chain seq x y z
N MET A 1 67.56 16.03 -7.50
CA MET A 1 66.55 17.10 -7.70
C MET A 1 66.13 17.59 -6.31
N LYS A 2 66.43 18.83 -5.91
CA LYS A 2 66.06 19.35 -4.58
C LYS A 2 64.68 20.00 -4.67
N ILE A 3 63.66 19.37 -4.08
CA ILE A 3 62.34 20.00 -3.91
C ILE A 3 62.50 21.13 -2.89
N SER A 4 62.11 22.35 -3.27
CA SER A 4 62.15 23.51 -2.36
C SER A 4 60.87 23.59 -1.54
N ASN A 5 60.93 24.14 -0.32
CA ASN A 5 59.75 24.32 0.55
C ASN A 5 58.63 25.14 -0.12
N LYS A 6 58.96 25.99 -1.10
CA LYS A 6 57.99 26.75 -1.90
C LYS A 6 57.11 25.85 -2.77
N PHE A 7 57.64 24.71 -3.23
CA PHE A 7 56.88 23.73 -4.00
C PHE A 7 55.79 23.06 -3.15
N PHE A 8 56.09 22.74 -1.89
CA PHE A 8 55.09 22.19 -0.95
C PHE A 8 53.99 23.20 -0.61
N ILE A 9 54.33 24.49 -0.47
CA ILE A 9 53.34 25.55 -0.21
C ILE A 9 52.38 25.70 -1.40
N ILE A 10 52.92 25.70 -2.62
CA ILE A 10 52.09 25.77 -3.85
C ILE A 10 51.19 24.55 -3.97
N LEU A 11 51.71 23.35 -3.67
CA LEU A 11 50.92 22.12 -3.69
C LEU A 11 49.79 22.14 -2.65
N PHE A 12 50.06 22.68 -1.45
CA PHE A 12 49.06 22.84 -0.39
C PHE A 12 47.96 23.84 -0.80
N LEU A 13 48.34 24.99 -1.37
CA LEU A 13 47.38 25.98 -1.88
C LEU A 13 46.46 25.40 -2.96
N LEU A 14 47.02 24.64 -3.91
CA LEU A 14 46.24 23.98 -4.98
C LEU A 14 45.30 22.89 -4.44
N TYR A 15 45.68 22.20 -3.35
CA TYR A 15 44.81 21.21 -2.71
C TYR A 15 43.60 21.87 -2.01
N THR A 16 43.81 23.01 -1.36
CA THR A 16 42.73 23.71 -0.63
C THR A 16 41.69 24.37 -1.53
N SER A 17 42.04 24.77 -2.77
CA SER A 17 41.10 25.40 -3.70
C SER A 17 40.03 24.44 -4.25
N SER A 18 40.24 23.13 -4.19
CA SER A 18 39.28 22.15 -4.72
C SER A 18 38.13 21.83 -3.74
N ILE A 19 38.35 22.03 -2.43
CA ILE A 19 37.41 21.66 -1.35
C ILE A 19 36.20 22.63 -1.29
N SER A 20 36.37 23.88 -1.74
CA SER A 20 35.30 24.89 -1.70
C SER A 20 34.13 24.61 -2.66
N ASN A 21 34.36 23.89 -3.77
CA ASN A 21 33.28 23.58 -4.72
C ASN A 21 32.37 22.44 -4.23
N GLU A 22 32.93 21.45 -3.54
CA GLU A 22 32.19 20.29 -3.02
C GLU A 22 31.22 20.69 -1.90
N ASN A 23 31.62 21.63 -1.03
CA ASN A 23 30.76 22.17 0.03
C ASN A 23 29.50 22.86 -0.50
N ASN A 24 29.58 23.57 -1.64
CA ASN A 24 28.42 24.24 -2.23
C ASN A 24 27.42 23.23 -2.83
N ILE A 25 27.91 22.13 -3.41
CA ILE A 25 27.07 21.07 -3.99
C ILE A 25 26.32 20.33 -2.87
N ILE A 26 27.03 19.93 -1.81
CA ILE A 26 26.44 19.24 -0.64
C ILE A 26 25.44 20.14 0.09
N GLN A 27 25.72 21.44 0.23
CA GLN A 27 24.79 22.39 0.84
C GLN A 27 23.49 22.55 0.03
N ASN A 28 23.57 22.56 -1.31
CA ASN A 28 22.39 22.64 -2.16
C ASN A 28 21.54 21.35 -2.09
N GLU A 29 22.19 20.18 -2.12
CA GLU A 29 21.49 18.90 -1.98
C GLU A 29 20.80 18.80 -0.61
N THR A 30 21.49 19.13 0.47
CA THR A 30 20.92 19.10 1.83
C THR A 30 19.80 20.11 2.03
N ALA A 31 19.86 21.30 1.41
CA ALA A 31 18.79 22.29 1.47
C ALA A 31 17.46 21.78 0.87
N SER A 32 17.51 21.01 -0.22
CA SER A 32 16.31 20.43 -0.83
C SER A 32 15.65 19.37 0.08
N GLN A 33 16.46 18.61 0.82
CA GLN A 33 15.99 17.58 1.75
C GLN A 33 15.42 18.17 3.02
N GLU A 34 16.02 19.25 3.53
CA GLU A 34 15.50 19.98 4.69
C GLU A 34 14.10 20.53 4.40
N GLN A 35 13.84 21.03 3.19
CA GLN A 35 12.50 21.49 2.79
C GLN A 35 11.46 20.37 2.75
N ILE A 36 11.86 19.13 2.45
CA ILE A 36 10.96 17.97 2.50
C ILE A 36 10.70 17.61 3.95
N PHE A 37 11.74 17.56 4.79
CA PHE A 37 11.64 17.23 6.21
C PHE A 37 10.77 18.25 6.97
N GLU A 38 10.93 19.53 6.67
CA GLU A 38 10.10 20.60 7.22
C GLU A 38 8.62 20.45 6.82
N ARG A 39 8.35 20.05 5.58
CA ARG A 39 6.97 19.84 5.10
C ARG A 39 6.30 18.65 5.78
N ILE A 40 7.03 17.57 6.06
CA ILE A 40 6.47 16.35 6.67
C ILE A 40 6.42 16.40 8.20
N SER A 41 7.26 17.21 8.84
CA SER A 41 7.30 17.36 10.30
C SER A 41 6.14 18.19 10.85
N LYS A 42 5.47 18.97 9.99
CA LYS A 42 4.24 19.71 10.34
C LYS A 42 3.13 18.75 10.74
N VAL A 43 2.48 19.02 11.87
CA VAL A 43 1.33 18.24 12.35
C VAL A 43 0.20 18.31 11.34
N ARG A 44 -0.36 17.16 10.98
CA ARG A 44 -1.52 17.10 10.08
C ARG A 44 -2.77 17.50 10.85
N VAL A 45 -3.39 18.60 10.41
CA VAL A 45 -4.71 19.03 10.86
C VAL A 45 -5.70 18.84 9.71
N GLY A 46 -6.89 18.31 10.02
CA GLY A 46 -7.96 18.19 9.04
C GLY A 46 -8.49 19.56 8.62
N LEU A 47 -9.14 19.61 7.46
CA LEU A 47 -9.89 20.79 7.01
C LEU A 47 -11.11 21.04 7.90
N LYS A 48 -11.51 22.30 8.00
CA LYS A 48 -12.77 22.68 8.66
C LYS A 48 -13.97 22.25 7.81
N LYS A 49 -15.14 22.19 8.43
CA LYS A 49 -16.36 21.71 7.76
C LYS A 49 -16.70 22.55 6.54
N GLU A 50 -16.55 23.86 6.65
CA GLU A 50 -16.83 24.83 5.59
C GLU A 50 -15.85 24.70 4.42
N GLU A 51 -14.61 24.30 4.71
CA GLU A 51 -13.57 24.08 3.70
C GLU A 51 -13.80 22.74 2.96
N LEU A 52 -14.28 21.70 3.66
CA LEU A 52 -14.58 20.40 3.07
C LEU A 52 -15.71 20.47 2.03
N GLU A 53 -16.66 21.39 2.18
CA GLU A 53 -17.78 21.55 1.24
C GLU A 53 -17.35 22.11 -0.13
N ILE A 54 -16.20 22.78 -0.19
CA ILE A 54 -15.67 23.42 -1.41
C ILE A 54 -14.64 22.53 -2.11
N VAL A 55 -14.06 21.57 -1.39
CA VAL A 55 -13.03 20.68 -1.94
C VAL A 55 -13.64 19.73 -2.98
N GLU A 56 -13.10 19.79 -4.20
CA GLU A 56 -13.44 18.84 -5.25
C GLU A 56 -13.03 17.42 -4.85
N ASN A 57 -13.86 16.44 -5.20
CA ASN A 57 -13.58 15.05 -4.94
C ASN A 57 -12.33 14.60 -5.73
N PRO A 58 -11.21 14.25 -5.07
CA PRO A 58 -9.97 13.91 -5.75
C PRO A 58 -10.00 12.51 -6.39
N PHE A 59 -11.07 11.75 -6.20
CA PHE A 59 -11.23 10.42 -6.76
C PHE A 59 -12.01 10.47 -8.07
N ILE A 60 -11.47 9.78 -9.07
CA ILE A 60 -12.17 9.56 -10.35
C ILE A 60 -13.44 8.77 -10.03
N SER A 61 -14.59 9.42 -10.17
CA SER A 61 -15.88 8.75 -10.12
C SER A 61 -16.07 7.98 -11.42
N SER A 62 -15.51 6.77 -11.50
CA SER A 62 -15.99 5.84 -12.51
C SER A 62 -17.48 5.65 -12.25
N LYS A 63 -18.33 5.92 -13.25
CA LYS A 63 -19.71 5.41 -13.25
C LYS A 63 -19.63 3.89 -13.27
N VAL A 64 -19.29 3.29 -12.14
CA VAL A 64 -19.75 1.95 -11.86
C VAL A 64 -21.25 2.13 -11.83
N GLN A 65 -21.91 1.60 -12.86
CA GLN A 65 -23.33 1.35 -12.81
C GLN A 65 -23.51 0.37 -11.65
N ASN A 66 -23.56 0.89 -10.43
CA ASN A 66 -24.03 0.18 -9.27
C ASN A 66 -25.53 0.01 -9.51
N LYS A 67 -25.86 -0.97 -10.35
CA LYS A 67 -27.12 -1.68 -10.25
C LYS A 67 -27.01 -2.48 -8.95
N ILE A 68 -27.04 -1.79 -7.80
CA ILE A 68 -27.53 -2.40 -6.58
C ILE A 68 -29.01 -2.58 -6.86
N THR A 69 -29.32 -3.65 -7.59
CA THR A 69 -30.68 -4.12 -7.69
C THR A 69 -31.00 -4.62 -6.29
N THR A 70 -31.78 -3.88 -5.53
CA THR A 70 -32.51 -4.43 -4.39
C THR A 70 -33.67 -5.32 -4.91
N GLN A 71 -33.39 -6.18 -5.89
CA GLN A 71 -34.29 -7.25 -6.29
C GLN A 71 -33.63 -8.55 -5.87
N ASP A 72 -34.43 -9.34 -5.17
CA ASP A 72 -34.20 -10.71 -4.72
C ASP A 72 -33.49 -10.85 -3.36
N LEU A 73 -34.15 -10.29 -2.33
CA LEU A 73 -34.08 -10.81 -0.96
C LEU A 73 -35.04 -11.99 -0.71
N ASN A 74 -35.60 -12.61 -1.77
CA ASN A 74 -36.64 -13.64 -1.64
C ASN A 74 -36.46 -14.84 -2.60
N ASP A 75 -35.22 -15.25 -2.87
CA ASP A 75 -34.96 -16.62 -3.33
C ASP A 75 -34.00 -17.28 -2.35
N GLY A 76 -34.37 -18.49 -1.90
CA GLY A 76 -33.83 -19.18 -0.72
C GLY A 76 -32.32 -19.00 -0.52
N ILE A 77 -31.96 -18.54 0.68
CA ILE A 77 -30.58 -18.34 1.12
C ILE A 77 -29.85 -19.69 1.12
N ASN A 78 -29.34 -20.09 -0.04
CA ASN A 78 -28.18 -20.95 -0.10
C ASN A 78 -27.02 -20.07 0.36
N ASN A 79 -26.48 -20.33 1.56
CA ASN A 79 -25.34 -19.58 2.08
C ASN A 79 -24.11 -19.85 1.20
N ILE A 80 -23.91 -19.00 0.19
CA ILE A 80 -22.74 -19.04 -0.67
C ILE A 80 -21.59 -18.38 0.09
N PHE A 81 -20.60 -19.17 0.48
CA PHE A 81 -19.37 -18.65 1.05
C PHE A 81 -18.51 -17.99 -0.05
N VAL A 82 -18.30 -16.67 0.04
CA VAL A 82 -17.49 -15.91 -0.92
C VAL A 82 -16.17 -15.49 -0.29
N LEU A 83 -15.05 -15.98 -0.83
CA LEU A 83 -13.72 -15.56 -0.40
C LEU A 83 -13.36 -14.21 -1.05
N LYS A 84 -13.27 -13.14 -0.26
CA LYS A 84 -12.95 -11.79 -0.73
C LYS A 84 -11.46 -11.46 -0.65
N ALA A 85 -10.74 -11.97 0.35
CA ALA A 85 -9.32 -11.68 0.54
C ALA A 85 -8.61 -12.74 1.39
N ILE A 86 -7.29 -12.81 1.26
CA ILE A 86 -6.40 -13.56 2.14
C ILE A 86 -5.25 -12.64 2.55
N MET A 87 -4.97 -12.55 3.85
CA MET A 87 -3.90 -11.71 4.37
C MET A 87 -3.37 -12.28 5.68
N SER A 88 -2.05 -12.38 5.81
CA SER A 88 -1.37 -12.79 7.06
C SER A 88 -1.96 -14.06 7.69
N ASN A 89 -2.15 -15.10 6.89
CA ASN A 89 -2.74 -16.38 7.29
C ASN A 89 -4.19 -16.30 7.82
N ARG A 90 -4.92 -15.27 7.39
CA ARG A 90 -6.35 -15.08 7.64
C ARG A 90 -7.12 -14.94 6.34
N ALA A 91 -8.37 -15.36 6.34
CA ALA A 91 -9.26 -15.31 5.21
C ALA A 91 -10.44 -14.39 5.49
N LYS A 92 -10.75 -13.47 4.57
CA LYS A 92 -11.99 -12.70 4.60
C LYS A 92 -13.04 -13.44 3.78
N ILE A 93 -13.95 -14.14 4.46
CA ILE A 93 -15.08 -14.82 3.83
C ILE A 93 -16.34 -14.03 4.15
N ASN A 94 -17.11 -13.71 3.11
CA ASN A 94 -18.17 -12.71 3.16
C ASN A 94 -17.60 -11.40 3.74
N ASP A 95 -18.04 -10.97 4.91
CA ASP A 95 -17.57 -9.71 5.53
C ASP A 95 -16.81 -9.90 6.85
N ARG A 96 -16.37 -11.13 7.14
CA ARG A 96 -15.64 -11.44 8.39
C ARG A 96 -14.29 -12.11 8.11
N TRP A 97 -13.32 -11.81 8.98
CA TRP A 97 -12.01 -12.45 9.00
C TRP A 97 -12.01 -13.71 9.85
N TYR A 98 -11.41 -14.77 9.32
CA TYR A 98 -11.28 -16.07 9.97
C TYR A 98 -9.83 -16.55 9.93
N LYS A 99 -9.44 -17.37 10.90
CA LYS A 99 -8.20 -18.15 10.93
C LYS A 99 -8.52 -19.65 10.88
N ILE A 100 -7.49 -20.47 10.70
CA ILE A 100 -7.59 -21.93 10.77
C ILE A 100 -8.19 -22.32 12.14
N GLY A 101 -9.18 -23.21 12.12
CA GLY A 101 -9.92 -23.68 13.29
C GLY A 101 -11.16 -22.87 13.64
N ASP A 102 -11.37 -21.69 13.05
CA ASP A 102 -12.60 -20.93 13.28
C ASP A 102 -13.80 -21.61 12.60
N SER A 103 -14.96 -21.53 13.26
CA SER A 103 -16.24 -21.98 12.71
C SER A 103 -16.90 -20.86 11.90
N ILE A 104 -17.37 -21.20 10.70
CA ILE A 104 -18.21 -20.38 9.85
C ILE A 104 -19.51 -21.15 9.60
N GLU A 105 -20.58 -20.73 10.27
CA GLU A 105 -21.86 -21.45 10.29
C GLU A 105 -21.65 -22.93 10.65
N ASN A 106 -21.97 -23.85 9.74
CA ASN A 106 -21.89 -25.29 9.92
C ASN A 106 -20.55 -25.88 9.43
N ALA A 107 -19.57 -25.05 9.06
CA ALA A 107 -18.27 -25.48 8.55
C ALA A 107 -17.12 -24.93 9.39
N ILE A 108 -15.96 -25.60 9.31
CA ILE A 108 -14.72 -25.18 9.98
C ILE A 108 -13.66 -24.86 8.93
N ILE A 109 -12.89 -23.79 9.15
CA ILE A 109 -11.72 -23.45 8.33
C ILE A 109 -10.61 -24.46 8.63
N THR A 110 -10.27 -25.30 7.67
CA THR A 110 -9.24 -26.34 7.83
C THR A 110 -7.88 -25.94 7.26
N ASN A 111 -7.86 -25.07 6.25
CA ASN A 111 -6.63 -24.61 5.62
C ASN A 111 -6.80 -23.20 5.03
N ILE A 112 -5.77 -22.37 5.17
CA ILE A 112 -5.64 -21.08 4.50
C ILE A 112 -4.29 -21.10 3.77
N SER A 113 -4.33 -20.97 2.45
CA SER A 113 -3.17 -20.83 1.57
C SER A 113 -3.12 -19.42 0.97
N SER A 114 -2.10 -19.08 0.19
CA SER A 114 -2.02 -17.78 -0.49
C SER A 114 -3.13 -17.55 -1.54
N GLU A 115 -3.73 -18.63 -2.07
CA GLU A 115 -4.65 -18.54 -3.22
C GLU A 115 -6.07 -19.05 -2.90
N SER A 116 -6.22 -19.80 -1.81
CA SER A 116 -7.46 -20.51 -1.51
C SER A 116 -7.63 -20.81 -0.03
N VAL A 117 -8.88 -21.10 0.34
CA VAL A 117 -9.27 -21.47 1.70
C VAL A 117 -10.12 -22.72 1.64
N VAL A 118 -9.81 -23.70 2.49
CA VAL A 118 -10.57 -24.95 2.57
C VAL A 118 -11.45 -24.92 3.81
N ILE A 119 -12.76 -25.01 3.60
CA ILE A 119 -13.75 -25.21 4.65
C ILE A 119 -14.24 -26.66 4.62
N SER A 120 -14.60 -27.19 5.77
CA SER A 120 -15.14 -28.56 5.89
C SER A 120 -16.36 -28.60 6.79
N ASN A 121 -17.40 -29.30 6.35
CA ASN A 121 -18.59 -29.60 7.13
C ASN A 121 -18.79 -31.12 7.12
N GLN A 122 -18.70 -31.76 8.29
CA GLN A 122 -18.91 -33.20 8.54
C GLN A 122 -18.18 -34.13 7.54
N ASN A 123 -18.74 -34.34 6.35
CA ASN A 123 -18.23 -35.23 5.30
C ASN A 123 -17.79 -34.51 4.01
N GLU A 124 -18.03 -33.21 3.89
CA GLU A 124 -17.72 -32.44 2.69
C GLU A 124 -16.60 -31.43 2.93
N LYS A 125 -15.77 -31.26 1.90
CA LYS A 125 -14.73 -30.24 1.85
C LYS A 125 -14.99 -29.34 0.65
N GLN A 126 -15.02 -28.05 0.89
CA GLN A 126 -15.19 -27.05 -0.15
C GLN A 126 -13.96 -26.14 -0.18
N THR A 127 -13.42 -25.92 -1.38
CA THR A 127 -12.31 -24.99 -1.59
C THR A 127 -12.84 -23.69 -2.16
N LEU A 128 -12.64 -22.61 -1.41
CA LEU A 128 -12.97 -21.25 -1.82
C LEU A 128 -11.76 -20.61 -2.49
N LYS A 129 -11.99 -19.91 -3.60
CA LYS A 129 -10.99 -19.11 -4.31
C LYS A 129 -11.51 -17.68 -4.43
N ILE A 130 -10.59 -16.71 -4.45
CA ILE A 130 -10.95 -15.31 -4.69
C ILE A 130 -11.59 -15.23 -6.08
N ALA A 131 -12.82 -14.73 -6.15
CA ALA A 131 -13.49 -14.47 -7.42
C ALA A 131 -12.64 -13.46 -8.21
N ARG A 132 -12.09 -13.89 -9.35
CA ARG A 132 -11.38 -12.96 -10.24
C ARG A 132 -12.42 -12.15 -10.99
N GLU A 133 -12.67 -10.92 -10.57
CA GLU A 133 -13.42 -9.97 -11.37
C GLU A 133 -12.50 -9.16 -12.30
N ASN A 134 -12.87 -9.22 -13.58
CA ASN A 134 -12.43 -8.48 -14.77
C ASN A 134 -11.02 -8.78 -15.38
N PRO A 135 -10.94 -9.43 -16.56
CA PRO A 135 -9.68 -9.65 -17.29
C PRO A 135 -9.00 -8.36 -17.82
N ASN A 136 -9.62 -7.19 -17.66
CA ASN A 136 -9.07 -5.90 -18.13
C ASN A 136 -8.08 -5.21 -17.17
N VAL A 137 -7.73 -5.82 -16.04
CA VAL A 137 -6.68 -5.27 -15.16
C VAL A 137 -5.32 -5.85 -15.56
N GLN A 138 -4.59 -5.12 -16.40
CA GLN A 138 -3.18 -5.40 -16.67
C GLN A 138 -2.34 -4.78 -15.55
N ILE A 139 -1.78 -5.61 -14.67
CA ILE A 139 -0.73 -5.18 -13.74
C ILE A 139 0.60 -5.33 -14.46
N SER A 140 1.17 -4.22 -14.95
CA SER A 140 2.51 -4.22 -15.54
C SER A 140 3.55 -4.47 -14.45
N LYS A 141 4.48 -5.39 -14.75
CA LYS A 141 5.59 -5.80 -13.89
C LYS A 141 6.81 -4.90 -14.07
#